data_AF-A0A7X6AT10-F1
#
_entry.id   AF-A0A7X6AT10-F1
#
_cell.length_a   1.000
_cell.length_b   1.000
_cell.length_c   1.000
_cell.angle_alpha   90.00
_cell.angle_beta   90.00
_cell.angle_gamma   90.00
#
_symmetry.space_group_name_H-M   'P 1'
#
loop_
_entity.id
_entity.type
_entity.pdbx_description
1 polymer ?
#
loop_
_entity_poly.entity_id
_entity_poly.type
_entity_poly.pdbx_seq_one_letter_code
_entity_poly.pdbx_strand_id
1 'polypeptide(L)'
;EIARVTEMIRVATREQHPVEHPSHPGVGGPTIGQLSGAPSRPDADRRTAVTVATGELDWDRPQTWTGALDRCPCGTGTAAKMAVLHARGELGVGEAFVHEGPLGTTFTGRIVEETTVGPYAAVVPEITGQGWITGFAEYVLDADDPFPEGYRIGDIWPPPVVPQGGQE
;
A
#
# COMPACT_ATOMS: atom_id res chain seq x y z
N GLU A 1 -10.30 -4.10 10.05
CA GLU A 1 -11.03 -3.13 9.19
C GLU A 1 -10.22 -2.49 8.07
N ILE A 2 -9.20 -1.63 8.31
CA ILE A 2 -8.47 -0.95 7.21
C ILE A 2 -7.92 -1.93 6.17
N ALA A 3 -7.15 -2.94 6.60
CA ALA A 3 -6.57 -3.93 5.69
C ALA A 3 -7.64 -4.71 4.92
N ARG A 4 -8.74 -5.07 5.60
CA ARG A 4 -9.87 -5.79 5.02
C ARG A 4 -10.54 -5.02 3.90
N VAL A 5 -10.99 -3.79 4.19
CA VAL A 5 -11.66 -2.94 3.19
C VAL A 5 -10.72 -2.64 2.02
N THR A 6 -9.45 -2.36 2.31
CA THR A 6 -8.47 -2.04 1.28
C THR A 6 -8.22 -3.21 0.32
N GLU A 7 -8.11 -4.44 0.85
CA GLU A 7 -7.94 -5.63 0.01
C GLU A 7 -9.18 -5.94 -0.82
N MET A 8 -10.38 -5.81 -0.24
CA MET A 8 -11.62 -5.94 -1.01
C MET A 8 -11.67 -4.94 -2.18
N ILE A 9 -11.33 -3.67 -1.94
CA ILE A 9 -11.27 -2.65 -3.00
C ILE A 9 -10.23 -3.00 -4.06
N ARG A 10 -9.04 -3.46 -3.65
CA ARG A 10 -7.95 -3.84 -4.56
C ARG A 10 -8.40 -4.95 -5.51
N VAL A 11 -8.99 -6.03 -4.97
CA VAL A 11 -9.43 -7.17 -5.78
C VAL A 11 -10.61 -6.80 -6.67
N ALA A 12 -11.62 -6.10 -6.14
CA ALA A 12 -12.72 -5.60 -6.96
C ALA A 12 -12.23 -4.68 -8.10
N THR A 13 -11.22 -3.84 -7.85
CA THR A 13 -10.60 -2.99 -8.88
C THR A 13 -9.91 -3.83 -9.95
N ARG A 14 -9.17 -4.89 -9.59
CA ARG A 14 -8.51 -5.77 -10.56
C ARG A 14 -9.52 -6.51 -11.46
N GLU A 15 -10.62 -6.96 -10.88
CA GLU A 15 -11.68 -7.69 -11.60
C GLU A 15 -12.45 -6.77 -12.56
N GLN A 16 -12.72 -5.53 -12.15
CA GLN A 16 -13.55 -4.59 -12.93
C GLN A 16 -12.74 -3.68 -13.85
N HIS A 17 -11.49 -3.40 -13.48
CA HIS A 17 -10.60 -2.46 -14.15
C HIS A 17 -9.17 -3.03 -14.20
N PRO A 18 -8.94 -4.10 -14.98
CA PRO A 18 -7.61 -4.64 -15.15
C PRO A 18 -6.68 -3.59 -15.79
N VAL A 19 -5.50 -3.41 -15.20
CA VAL A 19 -4.48 -2.48 -15.70
C VAL A 19 -3.16 -3.20 -15.91
N GLU A 20 -2.48 -2.88 -17.01
CA GLU A 20 -1.13 -3.35 -17.33
C GLU A 20 -0.19 -2.17 -17.56
N HIS A 21 1.08 -2.33 -17.19
CA HIS A 21 2.08 -1.30 -17.41
C HIS A 21 2.41 -1.17 -18.92
N PRO A 22 2.33 0.04 -19.51
CA PRO A 22 2.40 0.23 -20.97
C PRO A 22 3.74 -0.14 -21.61
N SER A 23 4.84 -0.09 -20.86
CA SER A 23 6.18 -0.48 -21.34
C SER A 23 6.75 -1.75 -20.68
N HIS A 24 6.01 -2.39 -19.77
CA HIS A 24 6.46 -3.58 -19.05
C HIS A 24 5.35 -4.64 -19.02
N PRO A 25 5.20 -5.42 -20.10
CA PRO A 25 4.19 -6.48 -20.19
C PRO A 25 4.31 -7.46 -19.02
N GLY A 26 3.17 -7.90 -18.47
CA GLY A 26 3.11 -8.78 -17.30
C GLY A 26 3.15 -8.07 -15.94
N VAL A 27 3.46 -6.77 -15.90
CA VAL A 27 3.31 -5.96 -14.68
C VAL A 27 1.88 -5.44 -14.60
N GLY A 28 0.99 -6.28 -14.05
CA GLY A 28 -0.43 -5.98 -13.87
C GLY A 28 -0.79 -5.52 -12.46
N GLY A 29 -1.80 -4.66 -12.33
CA GLY A 29 -2.17 -4.04 -11.05
C GLY A 29 -3.69 -3.94 -10.83
N PRO A 30 -4.11 -3.31 -9.71
CA PRO A 30 -3.27 -2.88 -8.59
C PRO A 30 -2.73 -4.06 -7.75
N THR A 31 -1.49 -3.93 -7.24
CA THR A 31 -0.82 -4.94 -6.37
C THR A 31 -0.91 -4.58 -4.88
N ILE A 32 -1.15 -3.32 -4.57
CA ILE A 32 -1.37 -2.78 -3.22
C ILE A 32 -2.61 -1.90 -3.25
N GLY A 33 -3.22 -1.67 -2.09
CA GLY A 33 -4.27 -0.66 -1.94
C GLY A 33 -3.83 0.46 -1.02
N GLN A 34 -4.22 1.69 -1.34
CA GLN A 34 -3.84 2.88 -0.58
C GLN A 34 -5.07 3.69 -0.21
N LEU A 35 -5.38 3.77 1.08
CA LEU A 35 -6.34 4.73 1.60
C LEU A 35 -5.61 6.05 1.91
N SER A 36 -6.28 7.16 1.61
CA SER A 36 -5.74 8.51 1.79
C SER A 36 -6.79 9.39 2.43
N GLY A 37 -6.38 10.24 3.37
CA GLY A 37 -7.28 11.08 4.15
C GLY A 37 -6.61 12.37 4.61
N ALA A 38 -7.34 13.12 5.43
CA ALA A 38 -6.80 14.31 6.08
C ALA A 38 -5.61 13.95 6.99
N PRO A 39 -4.58 14.80 7.06
CA PRO A 39 -3.46 14.62 7.97
C PRO A 39 -3.93 14.72 9.42
N SER A 40 -3.27 14.01 10.34
CA SER A 40 -3.44 14.23 11.79
C SER A 40 -2.53 15.33 12.32
N ARG A 41 -1.50 15.71 11.55
CA ARG A 41 -0.50 16.71 11.94
C ARG A 41 -0.61 17.97 11.09
N PRO A 42 -0.29 19.16 11.64
CA PRO A 42 -0.38 20.42 10.90
C PRO A 42 0.71 20.60 9.84
N ASP A 43 1.79 19.83 9.91
CA ASP A 43 2.95 19.87 9.00
C ASP A 43 2.87 18.84 7.87
N ALA A 44 1.79 18.05 7.81
CA ALA A 44 1.57 17.05 6.77
C ALA A 44 0.44 17.49 5.83
N ASP A 45 0.54 17.15 4.56
CA ASP A 45 -0.47 17.49 3.55
C ASP A 45 -1.59 16.45 3.49
N ARG A 46 -1.22 15.18 3.68
CA ARG A 46 -2.15 14.03 3.65
C ARG A 46 -1.66 12.93 4.59
N ARG A 47 -2.59 12.11 5.07
CA ARG A 47 -2.28 10.84 5.72
C ARG A 47 -2.65 9.67 4.82
N THR A 48 -1.94 8.56 5.01
CA THR A 48 -2.19 7.34 4.26
C THR A 48 -2.09 6.09 5.12
N ALA A 49 -2.75 5.04 4.63
CA ALA A 49 -2.62 3.68 5.10
C ALA A 49 -2.54 2.77 3.86
N VAL A 50 -1.39 2.14 3.66
CA VAL A 50 -1.17 1.22 2.54
C VAL A 50 -1.30 -0.21 3.03
N THR A 51 -2.08 -1.01 2.30
CA THR A 51 -2.20 -2.44 2.53
C THR A 51 -1.52 -3.19 1.38
N VAL A 52 -0.60 -4.07 1.74
CA VAL A 52 0.10 -4.99 0.84
C VAL A 52 -0.59 -6.35 0.96
N ALA A 53 -0.98 -6.92 -0.17
CA ALA A 53 -1.60 -8.25 -0.20
C ALA A 53 -0.63 -9.30 0.35
N THR A 54 -1.13 -10.20 1.21
CA THR A 54 -0.33 -11.30 1.80
C THR A 54 -0.76 -12.68 1.33
N GLY A 55 -1.62 -12.73 0.31
CA GLY A 55 -2.23 -13.93 -0.23
C GLY A 55 -3.32 -13.56 -1.23
N GLU A 56 -4.04 -14.57 -1.72
CA GLU A 56 -5.20 -14.39 -2.58
C GLU A 56 -6.47 -14.17 -1.75
N LEU A 57 -7.31 -13.24 -2.20
CA LEU A 57 -8.61 -12.98 -1.62
C LEU A 57 -9.62 -13.93 -2.27
N ASP A 58 -10.40 -14.60 -1.43
CA ASP A 58 -11.54 -15.42 -1.82
C ASP A 58 -12.83 -14.80 -1.25
N TRP A 59 -13.73 -14.38 -2.13
CA TRP A 59 -14.99 -13.72 -1.78
C TRP A 59 -15.94 -14.61 -0.94
N ASP A 60 -15.76 -15.94 -0.95
CA ASP A 60 -16.54 -16.85 -0.11
C ASP A 60 -15.89 -17.10 1.26
N ARG A 61 -14.66 -16.60 1.46
CA ARG A 61 -13.86 -16.81 2.67
C ARG A 61 -13.38 -15.48 3.27
N PRO A 62 -14.20 -14.82 4.13
CA PRO A 62 -13.89 -13.50 4.70
C PRO A 62 -12.56 -13.37 5.45
N GLN A 63 -12.02 -14.47 5.98
CA GLN A 63 -10.71 -14.53 6.63
C GLN A 63 -9.54 -14.24 5.67
N THR A 64 -9.75 -14.36 4.37
CA THR A 64 -8.75 -14.05 3.32
C THR A 64 -8.74 -12.57 2.94
N TRP A 65 -9.75 -11.80 3.37
CA TRP A 65 -9.89 -10.39 3.05
C TRP A 65 -8.96 -9.58 3.96
N THR A 66 -7.64 -9.77 3.82
CA THR A 66 -6.64 -9.14 4.67
C THR A 66 -5.28 -9.04 4.00
N GLY A 67 -4.46 -8.14 4.53
CA GLY A 67 -3.12 -7.88 4.05
C GLY A 67 -2.25 -7.30 5.17
N ALA A 68 -0.99 -7.07 4.86
CA ALA A 68 -0.06 -6.41 5.75
C ALA A 68 -0.20 -4.90 5.60
N LEU A 69 -0.33 -4.19 6.72
CA LEU A 69 -0.30 -2.74 6.72
C LEU A 69 1.15 -2.26 6.70
N ASP A 70 1.48 -1.38 5.76
CA ASP A 70 2.74 -0.66 5.81
C ASP A 70 2.74 0.27 7.05
N ARG A 71 3.83 0.25 7.82
CA ARG A 71 3.98 1.10 8.99
C ARG A 71 4.49 2.49 8.60
N CYS A 72 5.15 2.61 7.46
CA CYS A 72 5.61 3.88 6.90
C CYS A 72 4.55 4.47 5.95
N PRO A 73 4.75 5.70 5.45
CA PRO A 73 3.86 6.30 4.44
C PRO A 73 3.83 5.58 3.09
N CYS A 74 4.68 4.56 2.89
CA CYS A 74 4.92 3.85 1.64
C CYS A 74 5.52 4.74 0.54
N GLY A 75 6.75 4.45 0.11
CA GLY A 75 7.46 5.26 -0.89
C GLY A 75 6.77 5.26 -2.26
N THR A 76 6.44 4.08 -2.77
CA THR A 76 5.70 3.91 -4.04
C THR A 76 4.27 4.45 -3.95
N GLY A 77 3.61 4.31 -2.81
CA GLY A 77 2.29 4.93 -2.57
C GLY A 77 2.34 6.46 -2.54
N THR A 78 3.40 7.04 -1.97
CA THR A 78 3.65 8.49 -2.01
C THR A 78 3.88 8.96 -3.45
N ALA A 79 4.71 8.27 -4.22
CA ALA A 79 4.95 8.56 -5.63
C ALA A 79 3.65 8.52 -6.46
N ALA A 80 2.84 7.46 -6.30
CA ALA A 80 1.56 7.33 -6.99
C ALA A 80 0.57 8.44 -6.59
N LYS A 81 0.54 8.81 -5.30
CA LYS A 81 -0.30 9.91 -4.81
C LYS A 81 0.10 11.25 -5.43
N MET A 82 1.40 11.56 -5.48
CA MET A 82 1.89 12.79 -6.11
C MET A 82 1.54 12.85 -7.59
N ALA A 83 1.70 11.74 -8.33
CA ALA A 83 1.30 11.68 -9.73
C ALA A 83 -0.20 11.99 -9.93
N VAL A 84 -1.08 11.44 -9.07
CA VAL A 84 -2.53 11.73 -9.11
C VAL A 84 -2.84 13.17 -8.76
N LEU A 85 -2.20 13.75 -7.73
CA LEU A 85 -2.40 15.15 -7.35
C LEU A 85 -1.94 16.10 -8.46
N HIS A 86 -0.79 15.82 -9.05
CA HIS A 86 -0.26 16.61 -10.16
C HIS A 86 -1.15 16.55 -11.40
N ALA A 87 -1.63 15.36 -11.77
CA ALA A 87 -2.59 15.21 -12.87
C ALA A 87 -3.92 15.97 -12.63
N ARG A 88 -4.24 16.30 -11.37
CA ARG A 88 -5.39 17.12 -10.99
C ARG A 88 -5.07 18.62 -10.85
N GLY A 89 -3.81 19.01 -11.03
CA GLY A 89 -3.34 20.38 -10.79
C GLY A 89 -3.27 20.77 -9.30
N GLU A 90 -3.27 19.79 -8.39
CA GLU A 90 -3.22 20.00 -6.94
C GLU A 90 -1.79 19.97 -6.37
N LEU A 91 -0.79 19.62 -7.17
CA LEU A 91 0.62 19.58 -6.77
C LEU A 91 1.52 19.97 -7.95
N GLY A 92 2.34 21.01 -7.79
CA GLY A 92 3.26 21.49 -8.81
C GLY A 92 4.60 20.73 -8.88
N VAL A 93 5.30 20.87 -9.99
CA VAL A 93 6.72 20.47 -10.08
C VAL A 93 7.53 21.33 -9.11
N GLY A 94 8.43 20.71 -8.36
CA GLY A 94 9.26 21.39 -7.36
C GLY A 94 8.58 21.60 -5.99
N GLU A 95 7.26 21.42 -5.89
CA GLU A 95 6.51 21.57 -4.65
C GLU A 95 6.76 20.39 -3.70
N ALA A 96 6.95 20.68 -2.41
CA ALA A 96 7.13 19.66 -1.39
C ALA A 96 5.78 19.07 -0.98
N PHE A 97 5.74 17.75 -0.81
CA PHE A 97 4.58 17.00 -0.35
C PHE A 97 4.94 16.14 0.86
N VAL A 98 4.42 16.47 2.03
CA VAL A 98 4.64 15.74 3.28
C VAL A 98 3.53 14.72 3.48
N HIS A 99 3.88 13.45 3.38
CA HIS A 99 2.94 12.33 3.46
C HIS A 99 3.10 11.59 4.79
N GLU A 100 2.04 11.60 5.60
CA GLU A 100 2.00 10.99 6.92
C GLU A 100 1.55 9.52 6.85
N GLY A 101 2.30 8.62 7.48
CA GLY A 101 1.97 7.21 7.62
C GLY A 101 1.01 6.93 8.78
N PRO A 102 0.59 5.67 8.96
CA PRO A 102 -0.37 5.31 10.01
C PRO A 102 0.21 5.50 11.43
N LEU A 103 1.52 5.43 11.60
CA LEU A 103 2.20 5.64 12.89
C LEU A 103 2.66 7.10 13.11
N GLY A 104 2.29 8.04 12.24
CA GLY A 104 2.70 9.44 12.32
C GLY A 104 4.12 9.74 11.84
N THR A 105 4.83 8.75 11.29
CA THR A 105 6.08 8.96 10.53
C THR A 105 5.77 9.65 9.22
N THR A 106 6.75 10.35 8.65
CA THR A 106 6.57 11.13 7.42
C THR A 106 7.62 10.78 6.38
N PHE A 107 7.22 10.92 5.12
CA PHE A 107 8.11 11.08 3.97
C PHE A 107 7.87 12.45 3.37
N THR A 108 8.91 13.05 2.82
CA THR A 108 8.81 14.25 2.01
C THR A 108 9.04 13.87 0.56
N GLY A 109 8.03 14.06 -0.27
CA GLY A 109 8.09 13.88 -1.71
C GLY A 109 8.24 15.21 -2.44
N ARG A 110 8.77 15.14 -3.66
CA ARG A 110 8.75 16.25 -4.63
C ARG A 110 8.69 15.68 -6.04
N ILE A 111 7.92 16.30 -6.93
CA ILE A 111 8.01 16.00 -8.36
C ILE A 111 9.19 16.80 -8.93
N VAL A 112 10.20 16.11 -9.46
CA VAL A 112 11.39 16.78 -9.99
C VAL A 112 11.23 17.20 -11.45
N GLU A 113 10.48 16.43 -12.24
CA GLU A 113 10.14 16.77 -13.63
C GLU A 113 8.89 16.01 -14.11
N GLU A 114 8.29 16.54 -15.17
CA GLU A 114 7.27 15.85 -15.97
C GLU A 114 7.94 15.01 -17.05
N THR A 115 7.32 13.88 -17.41
CA THR A 115 7.81 12.98 -18.44
C THR A 115 6.65 12.20 -19.07
N THR A 116 6.96 11.16 -19.85
CA THR A 116 5.96 10.27 -20.45
C THR A 116 6.36 8.81 -20.29
N VAL A 117 5.39 7.93 -20.05
CA VAL A 117 5.58 6.47 -20.09
C VAL A 117 4.60 5.88 -21.08
N GLY A 118 5.11 5.43 -22.23
CA GLY A 118 4.26 5.07 -23.36
C GLY A 118 3.42 6.29 -23.81
N PRO A 119 2.09 6.14 -23.97
CA PRO A 119 1.22 7.24 -24.37
C PRO A 119 0.76 8.13 -23.19
N TYR A 120 1.16 7.83 -21.95
CA TYR A 120 0.66 8.52 -20.76
C TYR A 120 1.62 9.61 -20.29
N ALA A 121 1.06 10.76 -19.89
CA ALA A 121 1.79 11.74 -19.09
C ALA A 121 2.18 11.12 -17.74
N ALA A 122 3.40 11.41 -17.30
CA ALA A 122 3.99 10.85 -16.11
C ALA A 122 4.83 11.90 -15.39
N VAL A 123 5.28 11.56 -14.18
CA VAL A 123 6.16 12.42 -13.37
C VAL A 123 7.34 11.60 -12.89
N VAL A 124 8.44 12.28 -12.60
CA VAL A 124 9.58 11.70 -11.88
C VAL A 124 9.49 12.15 -10.42
N PRO A 125 9.12 11.25 -9.48
CA PRO A 125 9.03 11.58 -8.06
C PRO A 125 10.36 11.32 -7.34
N GLU A 126 10.77 12.25 -6.49
CA GLU A 126 11.79 12.07 -5.45
C GLU A 126 11.10 11.86 -4.11
N ILE A 127 11.53 10.85 -3.34
CA ILE A 127 11.01 10.56 -2.00
C ILE A 127 12.17 10.56 -1.01
N THR A 128 12.05 11.38 0.03
CA THR A 128 12.99 11.44 1.15
C THR A 128 12.37 10.87 2.42
N GLY A 129 13.15 10.03 3.10
CA GLY A 129 12.80 9.44 4.38
C GLY A 129 14.05 9.11 5.18
N GLN A 130 13.87 8.43 6.31
CA GLN A 130 14.97 8.00 7.18
C GLN A 130 14.80 6.53 7.55
N GLY A 131 15.93 5.84 7.65
CA GLY A 131 16.03 4.47 8.14
C GLY A 131 17.13 4.37 9.19
N TRP A 132 17.01 3.41 10.10
CA TRP A 132 17.96 3.19 11.18
C TRP A 132 18.43 1.73 11.14
N ILE A 133 19.70 1.52 11.46
CA ILE A 133 20.22 0.17 11.70
C ILE A 133 19.57 -0.34 12.99
N THR A 134 18.78 -1.41 12.88
CA THR A 134 18.08 -2.02 14.03
C THR A 134 18.79 -3.26 14.57
N GLY A 135 19.71 -3.83 13.80
CA GLY A 135 20.50 -4.98 14.21
C GLY A 135 21.31 -5.57 13.07
N PHE A 136 22.16 -6.53 13.42
CA PHE A 136 22.86 -7.40 12.48
C PHE A 136 22.44 -8.83 12.80
N ALA A 137 22.10 -9.62 11.78
CA ALA A 137 21.59 -10.97 11.95
C ALA A 137 22.25 -11.93 10.95
N GLU A 138 22.49 -13.16 11.40
CA GLU A 138 22.88 -14.30 10.57
C GLU A 138 21.74 -15.32 10.61
N TYR A 139 21.17 -15.61 9.45
CA TYR A 139 20.08 -16.59 9.29
C TYR A 139 20.66 -17.88 8.73
N VAL A 140 20.37 -19.01 9.37
CA VAL A 140 20.86 -20.33 9.00
C VAL A 140 19.67 -21.28 8.86
N LEU A 141 19.69 -22.11 7.82
CA LEU A 141 18.72 -23.19 7.60
C LEU A 141 19.44 -24.51 7.83
N ASP A 142 19.01 -25.27 8.84
CA ASP A 142 19.52 -26.62 9.10
C ASP A 142 18.83 -27.62 8.16
N ALA A 143 19.55 -28.66 7.74
CA ALA A 143 19.01 -29.69 6.86
C ALA A 143 17.91 -30.53 7.53
N ASP A 144 17.96 -30.67 8.86
CA ASP A 144 16.99 -31.43 9.64
C ASP A 144 15.91 -30.53 10.28
N ASP A 145 15.89 -29.23 9.99
CA ASP A 145 14.80 -28.34 10.40
C ASP A 145 13.48 -28.80 9.74
N PRO A 146 12.40 -29.06 10.51
CA PRO A 146 11.11 -29.39 9.93
C PRO A 146 10.41 -28.21 9.22
N PHE A 147 10.88 -26.97 9.39
CA PHE A 147 10.27 -25.76 8.82
C PHE A 147 11.29 -24.79 8.18
N PRO A 148 12.17 -25.24 7.27
CA PRO A 148 13.26 -24.41 6.74
C PRO A 148 12.77 -23.28 5.83
N GLU A 149 11.56 -23.41 5.27
CA GLU A 149 10.91 -22.36 4.46
C GLU A 149 10.00 -21.45 5.31
N GLY A 150 9.96 -21.66 6.62
CA GLY A 150 9.03 -21.04 7.54
C GLY A 150 7.60 -21.56 7.40
N TYR A 151 6.72 -21.02 8.22
CA TYR A 151 5.28 -21.29 8.16
C TYR A 151 4.51 -20.06 8.64
N ARG A 152 3.22 -20.02 8.33
CA ARG A 152 2.29 -19.01 8.84
C ARG A 152 1.17 -19.70 9.61
N ILE A 153 0.93 -19.28 10.85
CA ILE A 153 -0.31 -19.60 11.55
C ILE A 153 -1.32 -18.51 11.19
N GLY A 154 -2.56 -18.92 10.87
CA GLY A 154 -3.67 -17.98 10.67
C GLY A 154 -3.94 -17.15 11.93
N ASP A 155 -4.79 -16.13 11.80
CA ASP A 155 -5.22 -15.38 12.98
C ASP A 155 -5.95 -16.32 13.96
N ILE A 156 -5.50 -16.36 15.22
CA ILE A 156 -6.06 -17.21 16.28
C ILE A 156 -7.33 -16.61 16.89
N TRP A 157 -7.63 -15.35 16.57
CA TRP A 157 -8.79 -14.64 17.08
C TRP A 157 -9.99 -14.85 16.15
N PRO A 158 -11.16 -15.26 16.68
CA PRO A 158 -12.36 -15.38 15.86
C PRO A 158 -12.69 -14.00 15.26
N PRO A 159 -13.16 -13.95 14.01
CA PRO A 159 -13.62 -12.69 13.43
C PRO A 159 -14.74 -12.11 14.33
N PRO A 160 -14.84 -10.77 14.44
CA PRO A 160 -15.93 -10.16 15.19
C PRO A 160 -17.27 -10.70 14.66
N VAL A 161 -18.12 -11.14 15.58
CA VAL A 161 -19.47 -11.60 15.26
C VAL A 161 -20.20 -10.42 14.63
N VAL A 162 -20.45 -10.49 13.32
CA VAL A 162 -21.35 -9.56 12.66
C VAL A 162 -22.75 -9.92 13.16
N PRO A 163 -23.47 -9.01 13.85
CA PRO A 163 -24.86 -9.27 14.18
C PRO A 163 -25.60 -9.53 12.87
N GLN A 164 -26.14 -10.73 12.70
CA GLN A 164 -27.13 -10.96 11.66
C GLN A 164 -28.25 -9.97 11.95
N GLY A 165 -28.47 -9.01 11.06
CA GLY A 165 -29.55 -8.06 11.19
C GLY A 165 -30.83 -8.84 11.47
N GLY A 166 -31.44 -8.59 12.63
CA GLY A 166 -32.74 -9.13 12.95
C GLY A 166 -33.68 -8.78 11.81
N GLN A 167 -34.16 -9.81 11.11
CA GLN A 167 -35.47 -9.70 10.48
C GLN A 167 -36.46 -9.63 11.62
N GLU A 168 -37.16 -8.49 11.70
CA GLU A 168 -38.33 -8.13 12.51
C GLU A 168 -38.59 -8.89 13.82
#